data_AF-A0A4Y2GZZ7-F1
#
_entry.id   AF-A0A4Y2GZZ7-F1
#
_cell.length_a   1.000
_cell.length_b   1.000
_cell.length_c   1.000
_cell.angle_alpha   90.00
_cell.angle_beta   90.00
_cell.angle_gamma   90.00
#
_symmetry.space_group_name_H-M   'P 1'
#
loop_
_entity.id
_entity.type
_entity.pdbx_description
1 polymer ?
#
loop_
_entity_poly.entity_id
_entity_poly.type
_entity_poly.pdbx_seq_one_letter_code
_entity_poly.pdbx_strand_id
1 'polypeptide(L)'
;MDRAKAKRATVRQLFTKLVTKMESATELPINERFTKVNKVESLFDLKNQLIEKIDELKKLDNEIEAIIDINDLEGELIASDKYRKNGISCRTKIERCILLLEKESNVIPRNETRNNNDSNIGSSNRNR
;
A
#
# COMPACT_ATOMS: atom_id res chain seq x y z
N MET A 1 -1.88 -8.54 8.06
CA MET A 1 -2.19 -7.46 9.02
C MET A 1 -2.23 -7.94 10.48
N ASP A 2 -2.97 -8.99 10.84
CA ASP A 2 -3.18 -9.39 12.25
C ASP A 2 -1.94 -9.90 12.98
N ARG A 3 -1.04 -10.60 12.27
CA ARG A 3 0.24 -11.06 12.85
C ARG A 3 1.16 -9.91 13.27
N ALA A 4 1.25 -8.84 12.46
CA ALA A 4 2.05 -7.66 12.77
C ALA A 4 1.46 -6.89 13.97
N LYS A 5 0.13 -6.76 14.02
CA LYS A 5 -0.60 -6.18 15.15
C LYS A 5 -0.39 -6.97 16.45
N ALA A 6 -0.46 -8.31 16.39
CA ALA A 6 -0.22 -9.18 17.54
C ALA A 6 1.23 -9.07 18.04
N LYS A 7 2.21 -9.08 17.13
CA LYS A 7 3.63 -8.89 17.49
C LYS A 7 3.87 -7.52 18.13
N ARG A 8 3.29 -6.45 17.58
CA ARG A 8 3.36 -5.09 18.17
C ARG A 8 2.77 -5.06 19.58
N ALA A 9 1.64 -5.73 19.82
CA ALA A 9 1.04 -5.81 21.16
C ALA A 9 2.00 -6.47 22.18
N THR A 10 2.62 -7.59 21.82
CA THR A 10 3.61 -8.26 22.66
C THR A 10 4.84 -7.37 22.91
N VAL A 11 5.38 -6.72 21.88
CA VAL A 11 6.54 -5.82 22.03
C VAL A 11 6.20 -4.62 22.91
N ARG A 12 4.99 -4.04 22.80
CA ARG A 12 4.52 -2.97 23.71
C ARG A 12 4.42 -3.43 25.16
N GLN A 13 3.93 -4.65 25.39
CA GLN A 13 3.87 -5.21 26.74
C GLN A 13 5.27 -5.39 27.34
N LEU A 14 6.22 -5.91 26.56
CA LEU A 14 7.61 -6.06 26.99
C LEU A 14 8.30 -4.71 27.21
N PHE A 15 8.06 -3.74 26.33
CA PHE A 15 8.53 -2.37 26.47
C PHE A 15 8.04 -1.74 27.77
N THR A 16 6.75 -1.88 28.08
CA THR A 16 6.16 -1.37 29.33
C THR A 16 6.85 -1.97 30.56
N LYS A 17 7.07 -3.29 30.57
CA LYS A 17 7.80 -3.97 31.66
C LYS A 17 9.24 -3.45 31.80
N LEU A 18 9.91 -3.20 30.67
CA LEU A 18 11.28 -2.68 30.65
C LEU A 18 11.34 -1.26 31.22
N VAL A 19 10.39 -0.39 30.87
CA VAL A 19 10.27 0.97 31.41
C VAL A 19 10.09 0.93 32.93
N THR A 20 9.14 0.14 33.44
CA THR A 20 8.94 -0.01 34.89
C THR A 20 10.19 -0.53 35.60
N LYS A 21 10.93 -1.46 34.98
CA LYS A 21 12.21 -1.96 35.52
C LYS A 21 13.28 -0.86 35.55
N MET A 22 13.35 0.00 34.53
CA MET A 22 14.25 1.14 34.51
C MET A 22 13.93 2.16 35.61
N GLU A 23 12.66 2.53 35.76
CA GLU A 23 12.19 3.44 36.83
C GLU A 23 12.62 2.91 38.21
N SER A 24 12.33 1.62 38.46
CA SER A 24 12.75 0.94 39.71
C SER A 24 14.28 0.92 39.88
N ALA A 25 15.04 0.65 38.81
CA ALA A 25 16.50 0.63 38.83
C ALA A 25 17.12 2.01 39.11
N THR A 26 16.48 3.08 38.63
CA THR A 26 16.92 4.45 38.92
C THR A 26 16.69 4.84 40.37
N GLU A 27 15.60 4.39 40.98
CA GLU A 27 15.24 4.68 42.37
C GLU A 27 16.00 3.84 43.41
N LEU A 28 16.57 2.69 43.02
CA LEU A 28 17.31 1.81 43.93
C LEU A 28 18.52 2.53 44.58
N PRO A 29 18.60 2.60 45.93
CA PRO A 29 19.71 3.26 46.61
C PRO A 29 21.00 2.43 46.50
N ILE A 30 22.14 3.13 46.42
CA ILE A 30 23.46 2.50 46.46
C ILE A 30 23.72 1.99 47.87
N ASN A 31 24.22 0.77 47.98
CA ASN A 31 24.61 0.14 49.25
C ASN A 31 25.77 -0.85 49.03
N GLU A 32 26.24 -1.50 50.10
CA GLU A 32 27.37 -2.45 50.04
C GLU A 32 27.16 -3.61 49.06
N ARG A 33 25.90 -4.04 48.85
CA ARG A 33 25.53 -5.12 47.92
C ARG A 33 25.19 -4.64 46.52
N PHE A 34 24.89 -3.35 46.35
CA PHE A 34 24.58 -2.72 45.08
C PHE A 34 25.40 -1.45 44.90
N THR A 35 26.63 -1.65 44.41
CA THR A 35 27.61 -0.59 44.25
C THR A 35 27.25 0.36 43.12
N LYS A 36 27.91 1.52 43.08
CA LYS A 36 27.76 2.49 41.99
C LYS A 36 28.12 1.88 40.63
N VAL A 37 29.12 1.01 40.57
CA VAL A 37 29.56 0.33 39.34
C VAL A 37 28.45 -0.60 38.84
N ASN A 38 27.93 -1.47 39.71
CA ASN A 38 26.85 -2.39 39.37
C ASN A 38 25.60 -1.64 38.90
N LYS A 39 25.29 -0.49 39.50
CA LYS A 39 24.17 0.36 39.09
C LYS A 39 24.37 0.94 37.69
N VAL A 40 25.56 1.44 37.39
CA VAL A 40 25.88 2.01 36.06
C VAL A 40 25.82 0.93 34.98
N GLU A 41 26.41 -0.24 35.22
CA GLU A 41 26.35 -1.37 34.27
C GLU A 41 24.90 -1.81 34.01
N SER A 42 24.11 -1.98 35.08
CA SER A 42 22.70 -2.36 34.97
C SER A 42 21.88 -1.34 34.17
N LEU A 43 22.10 -0.04 34.41
CA LEU A 43 21.41 1.03 33.67
C LEU A 43 21.86 1.10 32.21
N PHE A 44 23.13 0.83 31.92
CA PHE A 44 23.64 0.78 30.56
C PHE A 44 23.01 -0.37 29.76
N ASP A 45 22.90 -1.55 30.35
CA ASP A 45 22.25 -2.70 29.74
C ASP A 45 20.75 -2.46 29.48
N LEU A 46 20.06 -1.88 30.47
CA LEU A 46 18.64 -1.54 30.32
C LEU A 46 18.42 -0.48 29.22
N LYS A 47 19.32 0.51 29.13
CA LYS A 47 19.28 1.52 28.06
C LYS A 47 19.44 0.88 26.68
N ASN A 48 20.38 -0.05 26.51
CA ASN A 48 20.58 -0.73 25.23
C ASN A 48 19.35 -1.55 24.83
N GLN A 49 18.78 -2.31 25.78
CA GLN A 49 17.52 -3.04 25.55
C GLN A 49 16.37 -2.11 25.18
N LEU A 50 16.31 -0.91 25.78
CA LEU A 50 15.28 0.07 25.48
C LEU A 50 15.39 0.57 24.03
N ILE A 51 16.61 0.91 23.59
CA ILE A 51 16.88 1.36 22.22
C ILE A 51 16.45 0.28 21.21
N GLU A 52 16.84 -0.97 21.42
CA GLU A 52 16.45 -2.09 20.55
C GLU A 52 14.92 -2.24 20.46
N LYS A 53 14.22 -2.11 21.59
CA LYS A 53 12.75 -2.20 21.61
C LYS A 53 12.07 -1.02 20.94
N ILE A 54 12.63 0.18 21.04
CA ILE A 54 12.14 1.36 20.30
C ILE A 54 12.26 1.12 18.80
N ASP A 55 13.39 0.61 18.32
CA ASP A 55 13.61 0.36 16.91
C ASP A 55 12.73 -0.80 16.39
N GLU A 56 12.52 -1.84 17.19
CA GLU A 56 11.57 -2.91 16.87
C GLU A 56 10.13 -2.37 16.74
N LEU A 57 9.70 -1.48 17.64
CA LEU A 57 8.39 -0.84 17.56
C LEU A 57 8.24 0.02 16.31
N LYS A 58 9.23 0.88 16.02
CA LYS A 58 9.23 1.71 14.79
C LYS A 58 9.12 0.87 13.53
N LYS A 59 9.88 -0.22 13.45
CA LYS A 59 9.82 -1.15 12.31
C LYS A 59 8.42 -1.77 12.16
N LEU A 60 7.83 -2.23 13.26
CA LEU A 60 6.49 -2.82 13.25
C LEU A 60 5.40 -1.80 12.90
N ASP A 61 5.54 -0.55 13.35
CA ASP A 61 4.61 0.51 12.99
C ASP A 61 4.70 0.82 11.49
N ASN A 62 5.90 0.95 10.93
CA ASN A 62 6.11 1.12 9.48
C ASN A 62 5.58 -0.08 8.66
N GLU A 63 5.78 -1.31 9.12
CA GLU A 63 5.24 -2.52 8.46
C GLU A 63 3.70 -2.53 8.47
N ILE A 64 3.07 -2.06 9.55
CA ILE A 64 1.61 -1.95 9.63
C ILE A 64 1.11 -0.84 8.71
N GLU A 65 1.78 0.31 8.69
CA GLU A 65 1.45 1.45 7.82
C GLU A 65 1.55 1.06 6.33
N ALA A 66 2.61 0.36 5.93
CA ALA A 66 2.79 -0.12 4.56
C ALA A 66 1.74 -1.17 4.11
N ILE A 67 1.12 -1.90 5.06
CA ILE A 67 0.06 -2.88 4.76
C ILE A 67 -1.32 -2.20 4.59
N ILE A 68 -1.47 -0.95 5.05
CA ILE A 68 -2.75 -0.23 5.05
C ILE A 68 -3.08 0.37 3.66
N ASP A 69 -2.15 0.40 2.68
CA ASP A 69 -2.31 1.23 1.47
C ASP A 69 -2.08 0.50 0.11
N ILE A 70 -2.55 -0.77 -0.02
CA ILE A 70 -2.47 -1.52 -1.30
C ILE A 70 -3.80 -2.19 -1.70
N ASN A 71 -4.63 -2.59 -0.74
CA ASN A 71 -5.89 -3.30 -1.03
C ASN A 71 -6.92 -2.41 -1.74
N ASP A 72 -6.88 -1.10 -1.50
CA ASP A 72 -7.75 -0.15 -2.20
C ASP A 72 -7.36 -0.04 -3.68
N LEU A 73 -6.07 -0.14 -3.99
CA LEU A 73 -5.53 -0.04 -5.34
C LEU A 73 -5.86 -1.27 -6.21
N GLU A 74 -5.81 -2.47 -5.63
CA GLU A 74 -6.23 -3.70 -6.31
C GLU A 74 -7.75 -3.74 -6.52
N GLY A 75 -8.52 -3.30 -5.53
CA GLY A 75 -9.98 -3.17 -5.63
C GLY A 75 -10.41 -2.19 -6.73
N GLU A 76 -9.76 -1.03 -6.81
CA GLU A 76 -10.01 -0.02 -7.85
C GLU A 76 -9.60 -0.51 -9.25
N LEU A 77 -8.50 -1.24 -9.38
CA LEU A 77 -8.07 -1.83 -10.65
C LEU A 77 -9.06 -2.89 -11.17
N ILE A 78 -9.52 -3.80 -10.31
CA ILE A 78 -10.52 -4.81 -10.66
C ILE A 78 -11.84 -4.16 -11.05
N ALA A 79 -12.27 -3.12 -10.33
CA ALA A 79 -13.47 -2.36 -10.65
C ALA A 79 -13.36 -1.67 -12.03
N SER A 80 -12.24 -1.01 -12.29
CA SER A 80 -11.92 -0.37 -13.58
C SER A 80 -11.99 -1.37 -14.75
N ASP A 81 -11.40 -2.55 -14.57
CA ASP A 81 -11.42 -3.61 -15.58
C ASP A 81 -12.82 -4.16 -15.87
N LYS A 82 -13.66 -4.27 -14.83
CA LYS A 82 -15.06 -4.69 -14.97
C LYS A 82 -15.88 -3.66 -15.76
N TYR A 83 -15.73 -2.38 -15.47
CA TYR A 83 -16.40 -1.31 -16.22
C TYR A 83 -15.97 -1.28 -17.68
N ARG A 84 -14.68 -1.45 -17.96
CA ARG A 84 -14.15 -1.54 -19.34
C ARG A 84 -14.77 -2.70 -20.13
N LYS A 85 -14.84 -3.90 -19.54
CA LYS A 85 -15.45 -5.09 -20.19
C LYS A 85 -16.95 -4.87 -20.46
N ASN A 86 -17.67 -4.27 -19.52
CA ASN A 86 -19.09 -3.93 -19.68
C ASN A 86 -19.31 -2.92 -20.82
N GLY A 87 -18.47 -1.89 -20.92
CA GLY A 87 -18.51 -0.91 -22.00
C GLY A 87 -18.32 -1.55 -23.38
N ILE A 88 -17.33 -2.43 -23.52
CA ILE A 88 -17.10 -3.19 -24.77
C ILE A 88 -18.33 -4.06 -25.09
N SER A 89 -18.85 -4.81 -24.12
CA SER A 89 -20.03 -5.66 -24.33
C SER A 89 -21.25 -4.85 -24.76
N CYS A 90 -21.49 -3.70 -24.13
CA CYS A 90 -22.59 -2.80 -24.48
C CYS A 90 -22.43 -2.25 -25.90
N ARG A 91 -21.24 -1.75 -26.25
CA ARG A 91 -20.91 -1.29 -27.60
C ARG A 91 -21.17 -2.38 -28.63
N THR A 92 -20.64 -3.59 -28.41
CA THR A 92 -20.85 -4.72 -29.32
C THR A 92 -22.32 -5.10 -29.46
N LYS A 93 -23.10 -5.03 -28.37
CA LYS A 93 -24.55 -5.27 -28.42
C LYS A 93 -25.26 -4.20 -29.26
N ILE A 94 -24.93 -2.92 -29.06
CA ILE A 94 -25.49 -1.80 -29.83
C ILE A 94 -25.14 -1.94 -31.30
N GLU A 95 -23.87 -2.17 -31.64
CA GLU A 95 -23.41 -2.39 -33.02
C GLU A 95 -24.16 -3.55 -33.68
N ARG A 96 -24.35 -4.66 -32.96
CA ARG A 96 -25.14 -5.79 -33.46
C ARG A 96 -26.61 -5.42 -33.67
N CYS A 97 -27.22 -4.67 -32.77
CA CYS A 97 -28.60 -4.19 -32.92
C CYS A 97 -28.74 -3.27 -34.14
N ILE A 98 -27.81 -2.33 -34.34
CA ILE A 98 -27.77 -1.45 -35.52
C ILE A 98 -27.69 -2.29 -36.79
N LEU A 99 -26.72 -3.22 -36.87
CA LEU A 99 -26.55 -4.08 -38.04
C LEU A 99 -27.78 -4.95 -38.35
N LEU A 100 -28.51 -5.39 -37.33
CA LEU A 100 -29.75 -6.15 -37.51
C LEU A 100 -30.89 -5.25 -38.02
N LEU A 101 -31.04 -4.07 -37.43
CA LEU A 101 -32.06 -3.10 -37.85
C LEU A 101 -31.81 -2.55 -39.26
N GLU A 102 -30.55 -2.34 -39.65
CA GLU A 102 -30.14 -1.98 -41.01
C GLU A 102 -30.41 -3.11 -42.03
N LYS A 103 -30.45 -4.37 -41.58
CA LYS A 103 -30.81 -5.51 -42.44
C LYS A 103 -32.32 -5.71 -42.56
N GLU A 104 -33.07 -5.40 -41.52
CA GLU A 104 -34.53 -5.57 -41.47
C GLU A 104 -35.29 -4.38 -42.09
N SER A 105 -34.71 -3.19 -42.01
CA SER A 105 -35.25 -1.96 -42.58
C SER A 105 -34.35 -1.53 -43.72
N ASN A 106 -34.89 -1.23 -44.91
CA ASN A 106 -34.14 -0.57 -46.00
C ASN A 106 -33.77 0.89 -45.63
N VAL A 107 -33.33 1.13 -44.40
CA VAL A 107 -32.95 2.43 -43.85
C VAL A 107 -31.48 2.66 -44.18
N ILE A 108 -31.24 3.75 -44.90
CA ILE A 108 -29.90 4.21 -45.27
C ILE A 108 -29.15 4.60 -43.98
N PRO A 109 -27.93 4.08 -43.73
CA PRO A 109 -27.14 4.45 -42.56
C PRO A 109 -26.94 5.96 -42.48
N ARG A 110 -27.10 6.53 -41.28
CA ARG A 110 -26.80 7.95 -41.05
C ARG A 110 -25.28 8.10 -40.97
N ASN A 111 -24.66 8.42 -42.10
CA ASN A 111 -23.21 8.64 -42.22
C ASN A 111 -22.70 9.53 -41.09
N GLU A 112 -21.93 8.98 -40.15
CA GLU A 112 -21.07 9.78 -39.29
C GLU A 112 -19.89 10.27 -40.13
N THR A 113 -19.79 11.58 -40.20
CA THR A 113 -18.75 12.32 -40.91
C THR A 113 -17.38 11.85 -40.42
N ARG A 114 -16.63 11.25 -41.34
CA ARG A 114 -15.19 11.00 -41.25
C ARG A 114 -14.51 12.37 -41.05
N ASN A 115 -14.28 12.80 -39.81
CA ASN A 115 -13.33 13.88 -39.55
C ASN A 115 -11.93 13.30 -39.73
N ASN A 116 -11.49 13.35 -40.98
CA ASN A 116 -10.11 13.20 -41.38
C ASN A 116 -9.27 14.23 -40.61
N ASN A 117 -8.39 13.76 -39.74
CA ASN A 117 -7.11 14.39 -39.47
C ASN A 117 -6.09 13.27 -39.25
N ASP A 118 -5.90 12.47 -40.30
CA ASP A 118 -4.60 11.86 -40.58
C ASP A 118 -3.62 13.00 -40.92
N SER A 119 -2.93 13.53 -39.91
CA SER A 119 -1.59 14.08 -40.14
C SER A 119 -0.59 12.95 -39.98
N ASN A 120 -0.61 12.05 -40.97
CA ASN A 120 0.51 11.18 -41.25
C ASN A 120 1.68 12.08 -41.68
N ILE A 121 2.56 12.44 -40.73
CA ILE A 121 3.88 12.99 -41.07
C ILE A 121 4.64 11.86 -41.76
N GLY A 122 4.67 11.94 -43.09
CA GLY A 122 5.19 10.92 -43.97
C GLY A 122 6.66 10.63 -43.72
N SER A 123 6.97 9.33 -43.74
CA SER A 123 8.30 8.84 -44.06
C SER A 123 8.28 8.36 -45.51
N SER A 124 8.93 9.08 -46.43
CA SER A 124 9.50 8.48 -47.64
C SER A 124 10.57 9.38 -48.28
N ASN A 125 11.80 9.17 -47.83
CA ASN A 125 12.97 8.73 -48.60
C ASN A 125 13.35 9.38 -49.97
N ARG A 126 14.62 9.82 -49.98
CA ARG A 126 15.69 9.66 -51.00
C ARG A 126 15.92 10.68 -52.13
N ASN A 127 17.20 11.04 -52.22
CA ASN A 127 18.07 11.31 -53.37
C ASN A 127 17.91 12.62 -54.17
N ARG A 128 18.96 13.45 -54.05
CA ARG A 128 19.74 13.96 -55.19
C ARG A 128 21.18 13.53 -55.03
#